data_AF-A0A933CLL0-F1
#
_entry.id   AF-A0A933CLL0-F1
#
_cell.length_a   1.000
_cell.length_b   1.000
_cell.length_c   1.000
_cell.angle_alpha   90.00
_cell.angle_beta   90.00
_cell.angle_gamma   90.00
#
_symmetry.space_group_name_H-M   'P 1'
#
loop_
_entity.id
_entity.type
_entity.pdbx_description
1 polymer ?
#
loop_
_entity_poly.entity_id
_entity_poly.type
_entity_poly.pdbx_seq_one_letter_code
_entity_poly.pdbx_strand_id
1 'polypeptide(L)'
;FWKLVADIFLFVGHNILDFDLRFIYQRSVINRIKPSRGIPFARYRSAPVFDTMHEWTKWGRDSVGLDALAKALGLESPKANLDGSHVYDYHRVGRHPEIYEYCCRDVETVRRIYRRMTFTE
;
A
#
# COMPACT_ATOMS: atom_id res chain seq x y z
N PHE A 1 -12.04 -2.52 8.82
CA PHE A 1 -10.61 -2.16 8.95
C PHE A 1 -10.13 -2.19 10.40
N TRP A 2 -10.49 -1.22 11.26
CA TRP A 2 -9.91 -1.12 12.62
C TRP A 2 -10.02 -2.37 13.50
N LYS A 3 -11.12 -3.12 13.40
CA LYS A 3 -11.26 -4.41 14.07
C LYS A 3 -10.28 -5.47 13.56
N LEU A 4 -10.03 -5.50 12.25
CA LEU A 4 -9.15 -6.48 11.59
C LEU A 4 -7.67 -6.26 11.96
N VAL A 5 -7.29 -4.99 12.17
CA VAL A 5 -5.88 -4.61 12.37
C VAL A 5 -5.51 -4.37 13.83
N ALA A 6 -6.37 -4.77 14.77
CA ALA A 6 -6.16 -4.55 16.19
C ALA A 6 -4.85 -5.19 16.69
N ASP A 7 -4.61 -6.43 16.27
CA ASP A 7 -3.46 -7.24 16.70
C ASP A 7 -2.34 -7.30 15.65
N ILE A 8 -2.34 -6.36 14.69
CA ILE A 8 -1.30 -6.26 13.66
C ILE A 8 -0.18 -5.33 14.13
N PHE A 9 1.04 -5.84 14.18
CA PHE A 9 2.21 -5.09 14.66
C PHE A 9 2.97 -4.35 13.56
N LEU A 10 2.87 -4.81 12.31
CA LEU A 10 3.54 -4.24 11.16
C LEU A 10 2.59 -4.11 9.97
N PHE A 11 2.43 -2.89 9.47
CA PHE A 11 1.79 -2.62 8.19
C PHE A 11 2.86 -2.58 7.11
N VAL A 12 2.63 -3.26 6.00
CA VAL A 12 3.51 -3.21 4.82
C VAL A 12 2.69 -2.71 3.64
N GLY A 13 3.22 -1.73 2.92
CA GLY A 13 2.53 -1.12 1.79
C GLY A 13 3.48 -0.35 0.88
N HIS A 14 2.93 0.26 -0.17
CA HIS A 14 3.68 1.13 -1.08
C HIS A 14 3.00 2.49 -1.15
N ASN A 15 3.69 3.55 -0.73
CA ASN A 15 3.11 4.87 -0.50
C ASN A 15 1.97 4.86 0.55
N ILE A 16 2.00 3.89 1.46
CA ILE A 16 0.93 3.61 2.42
C ILE A 16 0.81 4.71 3.50
N LEU A 17 1.91 5.40 3.82
CA LEU A 17 1.92 6.49 4.79
C LEU A 17 1.28 7.76 4.22
N ASP A 18 1.66 8.13 2.99
CA ASP A 18 1.18 9.35 2.35
C ASP A 18 -0.09 9.13 1.52
N PHE A 19 -0.68 7.92 1.50
CA PHE A 19 -1.97 7.67 0.89
C PHE A 19 -2.91 6.87 1.79
N ASP A 20 -2.79 5.54 1.82
CA ASP A 20 -3.81 4.65 2.38
C ASP A 20 -4.13 4.92 3.86
N LEU A 21 -3.12 4.92 4.73
CA LEU A 21 -3.33 5.09 6.16
C LEU A 21 -3.80 6.51 6.48
N ARG A 22 -3.28 7.52 5.79
CA ARG A 22 -3.73 8.91 5.91
C ARG A 22 -5.19 9.03 5.51
N PHE A 23 -5.57 8.43 4.40
CA PHE A 23 -6.94 8.46 3.90
C PHE A 23 -7.90 7.73 4.84
N ILE A 24 -7.56 6.51 5.30
CA ILE A 24 -8.36 5.76 6.28
C ILE A 24 -8.54 6.56 7.58
N TYR A 25 -7.49 7.20 8.07
CA TYR A 25 -7.56 8.06 9.26
C TYR A 25 -8.53 9.24 9.03
N GLN A 26 -8.37 9.97 7.92
CA GLN A 26 -9.26 11.09 7.58
C GLN A 26 -10.72 10.65 7.45
N ARG A 27 -10.98 9.52 6.77
CA ARG A 27 -12.33 8.94 6.67
C ARG A 27 -12.88 8.52 8.03
N SER A 28 -12.03 8.05 8.94
CA SER A 28 -12.43 7.71 10.31
C SER A 28 -12.87 8.96 11.09
N VAL A 29 -12.13 10.06 10.96
CA VAL A 29 -12.51 11.36 11.56
C VAL A 29 -13.86 11.85 11.00
N ILE A 30 -14.00 11.88 9.68
CA ILE A 30 -15.23 12.34 9.00
C ILE A 30 -16.45 11.52 9.46
N ASN A 31 -16.31 10.19 9.55
CA ASN A 31 -17.40 9.29 9.90
C ASN A 31 -17.52 9.04 11.41
N ARG A 32 -16.77 9.77 12.25
CA ARG A 32 -16.75 9.62 13.71
C ARG A 32 -16.47 8.19 14.19
N ILE A 33 -15.66 7.44 13.42
CA ILE A 33 -15.23 6.10 13.77
C ILE A 33 -13.93 6.21 14.56
N LYS A 34 -13.93 5.75 15.82
CA LYS A 34 -12.72 5.71 16.66
C LYS A 34 -11.77 4.62 16.16
N PRO A 35 -10.50 4.94 15.82
CA PRO A 35 -9.48 3.93 15.55
C PRO A 35 -9.28 3.01 16.76
N SER A 36 -9.07 1.71 16.51
CA SER A 36 -8.74 0.73 17.55
C SER A 36 -7.32 0.92 18.11
N ARG A 37 -6.45 1.57 17.34
CA ARG A 37 -5.07 1.89 17.68
C ARG A 37 -4.63 3.19 17.03
N GLY A 38 -3.58 3.80 17.56
CA GLY A 38 -2.88 4.87 16.86
C GLY A 38 -2.20 4.34 15.59
N ILE A 39 -2.29 5.09 14.50
CA ILE A 39 -1.39 4.94 13.36
C ILE A 39 -0.32 6.02 13.47
N PRO A 40 0.94 5.65 13.70
CA PRO A 40 1.95 6.65 13.96
C PRO A 40 2.58 7.07 12.61
N PHE A 41 2.30 8.29 12.17
CA PHE A 41 2.78 8.86 10.89
C PHE A 41 4.22 9.41 10.94
N ALA A 42 4.99 9.11 11.99
CA ALA A 42 6.38 9.54 12.04
C ALA A 42 7.20 8.87 10.92
N ARG A 43 7.99 9.69 10.24
CA ARG A 43 8.86 9.33 9.12
C ARG A 43 10.19 8.75 9.63
N TYR A 44 11.02 8.27 8.72
CA TYR A 44 12.38 7.77 8.99
C TYR A 44 12.42 6.53 9.90
N ARG A 45 11.43 5.64 9.75
CA ARG A 45 11.37 4.38 10.48
C ARG A 45 10.55 3.35 9.71
N SER A 46 10.97 2.10 9.81
CA SER A 46 10.36 0.95 9.12
C SER A 46 9.31 0.22 9.96
N ALA A 47 9.08 0.64 11.22
CA ALA A 47 8.08 0.08 12.12
C ALA A 47 7.34 1.19 12.89
N PRO A 48 6.02 1.01 13.15
CA PRO A 48 5.17 -0.14 12.81
C PRO A 48 4.59 -0.09 11.39
N VAL A 49 5.11 0.77 10.51
CA VAL A 49 4.72 0.87 9.11
C VAL A 49 5.96 0.80 8.25
N PHE A 50 6.04 -0.21 7.39
CA PHE A 50 7.05 -0.38 6.37
C PHE A 50 6.48 0.10 5.04
N ASP A 51 6.81 1.33 4.66
CA ASP A 51 6.44 1.89 3.36
C ASP A 51 7.54 1.60 2.35
N THR A 52 7.32 0.63 1.46
CA THR A 52 8.31 0.19 0.47
C THR A 52 8.80 1.32 -0.44
N MET A 53 7.98 2.35 -0.70
CA MET A 53 8.40 3.50 -1.50
C MET A 53 9.46 4.31 -0.75
N HIS A 54 9.18 4.68 0.51
CA HIS A 54 10.09 5.47 1.34
C HIS A 54 11.32 4.69 1.77
N GLU A 55 11.17 3.40 2.08
CA GLU A 55 12.29 2.53 2.44
C GLU A 55 13.23 2.26 1.27
N TRP A 56 12.72 2.28 0.03
CA TRP A 56 13.53 2.16 -1.18
C TRP A 56 14.37 3.42 -1.41
N THR A 57 13.74 4.60 -1.32
CA THR A 57 14.43 5.88 -1.53
C THR A 57 15.22 6.34 -0.30
N LYS A 58 15.26 5.52 0.76
CA LYS A 58 15.85 5.85 2.07
C LYS A 58 15.37 7.20 2.59
N TRP A 59 14.07 7.43 2.46
CA TRP A 59 13.38 8.65 2.88
C TRP A 59 13.90 9.92 2.20
N GLY A 60 14.45 9.78 0.99
CA GLY A 60 14.80 10.88 0.11
C GLY A 60 13.58 11.65 -0.40
N ARG A 61 13.83 12.70 -1.19
CA ARG A 61 12.75 13.50 -1.80
C ARG A 61 12.06 12.80 -2.96
N ASP A 62 12.77 11.86 -3.60
CA ASP A 62 12.28 11.15 -4.76
C ASP A 62 11.24 10.09 -4.36
N SER A 63 10.43 9.71 -5.35
CA SER A 63 9.47 8.61 -5.23
C SER A 63 9.65 7.65 -6.39
N VAL A 64 9.25 6.40 -6.18
CA VAL A 64 9.22 5.37 -7.22
C VAL A 64 7.85 4.73 -7.22
N GLY A 65 7.27 4.51 -8.39
CA GLY A 65 6.00 3.79 -8.50
C GLY A 65 6.19 2.28 -8.30
N LEU A 66 5.15 1.61 -7.82
CA LEU A 66 5.16 0.17 -7.52
C LEU A 66 5.66 -0.68 -8.70
N ASP A 67 5.17 -0.39 -9.90
CA ASP A 67 5.55 -1.08 -11.14
C ASP A 67 7.04 -0.90 -11.48
N ALA A 68 7.55 0.33 -11.36
CA ALA A 68 8.95 0.63 -11.65
C ALA A 68 9.87 -0.07 -10.63
N LEU A 69 9.49 -0.08 -9.35
CA LEU A 69 10.22 -0.78 -8.30
C LEU A 69 10.20 -2.30 -8.51
N ALA A 70 9.04 -2.88 -8.84
CA ALA A 70 8.93 -4.32 -9.14
C ALA A 70 9.87 -4.73 -10.28
N LYS A 71 9.85 -3.97 -11.39
CA LYS A 71 10.73 -4.20 -12.55
C LYS A 71 12.21 -4.09 -12.19
N ALA A 72 12.59 -3.06 -11.42
CA ALA A 72 13.97 -2.87 -10.98
C ALA A 72 14.48 -4.04 -10.12
N LEU A 73 13.60 -4.72 -9.40
CA LEU A 73 13.92 -5.88 -8.56
C LEU A 73 13.85 -7.23 -9.31
N GLY A 74 13.51 -7.22 -10.60
CA GLY A 74 13.34 -8.42 -11.43
C GLY A 74 12.04 -9.18 -11.14
N LEU A 75 11.04 -8.51 -10.55
CA LEU A 75 9.73 -9.08 -10.26
C LEU A 75 8.76 -8.83 -11.41
N GLU A 76 7.76 -9.70 -11.55
CA GLU A 76 6.65 -9.47 -12.47
C GLU A 76 5.94 -8.15 -12.15
N SER A 77 5.60 -7.43 -13.22
CA SER A 77 4.86 -6.18 -13.10
C SER A 77 3.46 -6.43 -12.51
N PRO A 78 3.00 -5.59 -11.56
CA PRO A 78 1.61 -5.63 -11.11
C PRO A 78 0.64 -5.12 -12.19
N LYS A 79 1.14 -4.35 -13.16
CA LYS A 79 0.35 -3.76 -14.24
C LYS A 79 0.09 -4.82 -15.31
N ALA A 80 -1.05 -5.48 -15.17
CA ALA A 80 -1.68 -6.26 -16.22
C ALA A 80 -2.65 -5.37 -17.03
N ASN A 81 -3.84 -5.87 -17.34
CA ASN A 81 -4.86 -5.18 -18.16
C ASN A 81 -5.56 -3.99 -17.47
N LEU A 82 -5.23 -3.69 -16.20
CA LEU A 82 -5.87 -2.63 -15.42
C LEU A 82 -4.80 -1.85 -14.64
N ASP A 83 -4.87 -0.52 -14.71
CA ASP A 83 -4.15 0.38 -13.82
C ASP A 83 -5.12 1.27 -13.02
N GLY A 84 -4.58 1.99 -12.03
CA GLY A 84 -5.36 2.81 -11.11
C GLY A 84 -6.23 3.88 -11.76
N SER A 85 -5.93 4.33 -12.98
CA SER A 85 -6.72 5.36 -13.68
C SER A 85 -8.11 4.86 -14.10
N HIS A 86 -8.26 3.54 -14.31
CA HIS A 86 -9.49 2.92 -14.76
C HIS A 86 -10.42 2.46 -13.63
N VAL A 87 -9.95 2.50 -12.37
CA VAL A 87 -10.69 1.98 -11.22
C VAL A 87 -12.06 2.66 -11.06
N TYR A 88 -12.12 3.98 -11.27
CA TYR A 88 -13.37 4.73 -11.18
C TYR A 88 -14.38 4.31 -12.25
N ASP A 89 -13.94 4.20 -13.51
CA ASP A 89 -14.82 3.82 -14.61
C ASP A 89 -15.33 2.39 -14.45
N TYR A 90 -14.45 1.46 -14.05
CA TYR A 90 -14.82 0.07 -13.77
C TYR A 90 -15.83 -0.04 -12.64
N HIS A 91 -15.64 0.74 -11.57
CA HIS A 91 -16.57 0.78 -10.45
C HIS A 91 -17.95 1.27 -10.90
N ARG A 92 -18.02 2.32 -11.72
CA ARG A 92 -19.30 2.85 -12.23
C ARG A 92 -20.10 1.85 -13.05
N VAL A 93 -19.44 0.95 -13.76
CA VAL A 93 -20.09 -0.08 -14.59
C VAL A 93 -20.18 -1.44 -13.87
N GLY A 94 -19.91 -1.50 -12.56
CA GLY A 94 -20.08 -2.70 -11.74
C GLY A 94 -19.01 -3.79 -11.95
N ARG A 95 -17.88 -3.46 -12.57
CA ARG A 95 -16.74 -4.36 -12.80
C ARG A 95 -15.86 -4.51 -11.55
N HIS A 96 -16.50 -4.91 -10.45
CA HIS A 96 -15.85 -5.10 -9.15
C HIS A 96 -14.86 -6.28 -9.11
N PRO A 97 -15.11 -7.44 -9.77
CA PRO A 97 -14.16 -8.55 -9.77
C PRO A 97 -12.78 -8.14 -10.30
N GLU A 98 -12.72 -7.36 -11.36
CA GLU A 98 -11.46 -6.91 -11.96
C GLU A 98 -10.71 -5.91 -11.07
N ILE A 99 -11.43 -5.05 -10.35
CA ILE A 99 -10.84 -4.15 -9.34
C ILE A 99 -10.27 -4.98 -8.19
N TYR A 100 -11.01 -5.99 -7.72
CA TYR A 100 -10.56 -6.88 -6.66
C TYR A 100 -9.28 -7.63 -7.06
N GLU A 101 -9.23 -8.21 -8.26
CA GLU A 101 -8.05 -8.88 -8.79
C GLU A 101 -6.85 -7.93 -8.90
N TYR A 102 -7.08 -6.69 -9.35
CA TYR A 102 -6.05 -5.66 -9.40
C TYR A 102 -5.49 -5.33 -8.01
N CYS A 103 -6.35 -5.11 -7.01
CA CYS A 103 -5.90 -4.89 -5.63
C CYS A 103 -5.13 -6.10 -5.07
N CYS A 104 -5.55 -7.33 -5.37
CA CYS A 104 -4.86 -8.53 -4.93
C CYS A 104 -3.45 -8.64 -5.52
N ARG A 105 -3.29 -8.30 -6.82
CA ARG A 105 -1.97 -8.26 -7.47
C ARG A 105 -1.06 -7.21 -6.84
N ASP A 106 -1.55 -6.00 -6.61
CA ASP A 106 -0.76 -4.94 -5.95
C ASP A 106 -0.27 -5.40 -4.57
N VAL A 107 -1.14 -6.04 -3.76
CA VAL A 107 -0.76 -6.58 -2.45
C VAL A 107 0.32 -7.67 -2.54
N GLU A 108 0.21 -8.58 -3.51
CA GLU A 108 1.23 -9.62 -3.71
C GLU A 108 2.56 -9.04 -4.18
N THR A 109 2.53 -8.09 -5.12
CA THR A 109 3.74 -7.39 -5.56
C THR A 109 4.42 -6.65 -4.41
N VAL A 110 3.66 -5.92 -3.58
CA VAL A 110 4.20 -5.26 -2.38
C VAL A 110 4.83 -6.27 -1.43
N ARG A 111 4.20 -7.43 -1.20
CA ARG A 111 4.74 -8.49 -0.34
C ARG A 111 6.09 -9.01 -0.87
N ARG A 112 6.20 -9.25 -2.17
CA ARG A 112 7.45 -9.69 -2.82
C ARG A 112 8.54 -8.62 -2.70
N ILE A 113 8.22 -7.36 -3.00
CA ILE A 113 9.14 -6.23 -2.84
C ILE A 113 9.65 -6.13 -1.40
N TYR A 114 8.75 -6.24 -0.42
CA TYR A 114 9.12 -6.22 0.99
C TYR A 114 10.11 -7.33 1.35
N ARG A 115 9.86 -8.57 0.91
CA ARG A 115 10.78 -9.69 1.15
C ARG A 115 12.15 -9.45 0.51
N ARG A 116 12.19 -8.95 -0.73
CA ARG A 116 13.42 -8.56 -1.43
C ARG A 116 14.23 -7.51 -0.67
N MET A 117 13.56 -6.46 -0.20
CA MET A 117 14.20 -5.34 0.50
C MET A 117 14.66 -5.70 1.92
N THR A 118 14.07 -6.75 2.51
CA THR A 118 14.42 -7.23 3.86
C THR A 118 15.29 -8.48 3.85
N PHE A 119 15.65 -8.99 2.67
CA PHE A 119 16.45 -10.22 2.51
C PHE A 119 15.82 -11.44 3.20
N THR A 120 14.50 -11.54 3.13
CA THR A 120 13.70 -12.64 3.73
C THR A 120 13.09 -13.57 2.68
N GLU A 121 13.75 -13.66 1.51
CA GLU A 121 13.37 -14.51 0.39
C GLU A 121 13.91 -15.93 0.54
#